data_AF-A0A168CRJ1-F1
#
_entry.id   AF-A0A168CRJ1-F1
#
_cell.length_a   1.000
_cell.length_b   1.000
_cell.length_c   1.000
_cell.angle_alpha   90.00
_cell.angle_beta   90.00
_cell.angle_gamma   90.00
#
_symmetry.space_group_name_H-M   'P 1'
#
loop_
_entity.id
_entity.type
_entity.pdbx_description
1 polymer ?
#
loop_
_entity_poly.entity_id
_entity_poly.type
_entity_poly.pdbx_seq_one_letter_code
_entity_poly.pdbx_strand_id
1 'polypeptide(L)'
;MLRTKVVIVGAAGETGTSITNGLLERATESEKLVKLLTGVDVVIAALGWTNQLDQIPLVTAAKAAGVRRFVPCGFITVAPPKCVMWLREQKDEVYNHIRKLYLPYTFIDVGFWYQFATPKLASGRIDYAIMNPGANVFVGDGNASSAITDLRDIGRYVARIILDPRTLNKMVFACNELLT
;
A
#
# COMPACT_ATOMS: atom_id res chain seq x y z
N MET A 1 21.12 -12.52 -16.78
CA MET A 1 20.07 -12.47 -15.73
C MET A 1 18.74 -12.14 -16.40
N LEU A 2 17.69 -12.93 -16.18
CA LEU A 2 16.34 -12.57 -16.65
C LEU A 2 15.88 -11.31 -15.92
N ARG A 3 15.47 -10.29 -16.67
CA ARG A 3 14.96 -9.01 -16.14
C ARG A 3 13.58 -9.24 -15.53
N THR A 4 13.42 -8.99 -14.24
CA THR A 4 12.11 -9.06 -13.57
C THR A 4 11.19 -7.99 -14.14
N LYS A 5 10.02 -8.40 -14.63
CA LYS A 5 8.99 -7.51 -15.16
C LYS A 5 8.06 -7.08 -14.02
N VAL A 6 8.14 -5.81 -13.66
CA VAL A 6 7.36 -5.22 -12.56
C VAL A 6 6.31 -4.27 -13.14
N VAL A 7 5.07 -4.40 -12.69
CA VAL A 7 3.98 -3.46 -12.97
C VAL A 7 3.53 -2.83 -11.66
N ILE A 8 3.37 -1.50 -11.67
CA ILE A 8 2.83 -0.73 -10.55
C ILE A 8 1.46 -0.22 -10.97
N VAL A 9 0.44 -0.55 -10.19
CA VAL A 9 -0.93 -0.06 -10.36
C VAL A 9 -1.17 0.99 -9.30
N GLY A 10 -1.11 2.26 -9.68
CA GLY A 10 -1.20 3.40 -8.77
C GLY A 10 -2.37 4.33 -9.08
N ALA A 11 -3.02 4.83 -8.04
CA ALA A 11 -4.06 5.87 -8.10
C ALA A 11 -3.61 7.16 -7.37
N ALA A 12 -2.34 7.55 -7.53
CA ALA A 12 -1.85 8.81 -6.96
C ALA A 12 -2.05 9.94 -7.98
N GLY A 13 -3.24 10.56 -7.94
CA GLY A 13 -3.65 11.68 -8.79
C GLY A 13 -4.99 11.41 -9.48
N GLU A 14 -5.75 12.45 -9.82
CA GLU A 14 -7.10 12.31 -10.42
C GLU A 14 -7.09 11.44 -11.68
N THR A 15 -6.02 11.53 -12.48
CA THR A 15 -5.83 10.71 -13.69
C THR A 15 -5.56 9.24 -13.37
N GLY A 16 -4.76 8.95 -12.34
CA GLY A 16 -4.51 7.58 -11.89
C GLY A 16 -5.80 6.94 -11.38
N THR A 17 -6.54 7.68 -10.57
CA THR A 17 -7.86 7.28 -10.06
C THR A 17 -8.88 7.10 -11.18
N SER A 18 -8.94 7.99 -12.18
CA SER A 18 -9.89 7.86 -13.29
C SER A 18 -9.56 6.68 -14.20
N ILE A 19 -8.28 6.36 -14.39
CA ILE A 19 -7.85 5.17 -15.15
C ILE A 19 -8.13 3.90 -14.35
N THR A 20 -7.83 3.86 -13.04
CA THR A 20 -8.18 2.70 -12.21
C THR A 20 -9.69 2.51 -12.14
N ASN A 21 -10.46 3.58 -11.96
CA ASN A 21 -11.91 3.53 -11.96
C ASN A 21 -12.43 3.11 -13.33
N GLY A 22 -11.89 3.62 -14.44
CA GLY A 22 -12.24 3.14 -15.79
C GLY A 22 -11.91 1.66 -16.04
N LEU A 23 -10.89 1.11 -15.36
CA LEU A 23 -10.56 -0.32 -15.39
C LEU A 23 -11.45 -1.15 -14.46
N LEU A 24 -11.88 -0.59 -13.33
CA LEU A 24 -12.69 -1.26 -12.30
C LEU A 24 -14.20 -1.17 -12.57
N GLU A 25 -14.71 -0.04 -13.08
CA GLU A 25 -16.10 0.16 -13.50
C GLU A 25 -16.47 -0.69 -14.73
N ARG A 26 -15.45 -1.12 -15.49
CA ARG A 26 -15.58 -2.08 -16.61
C ARG A 26 -15.27 -3.52 -16.16
N ALA A 27 -15.49 -3.86 -14.89
CA ALA A 27 -15.32 -5.20 -14.30
C ALA A 27 -16.31 -6.26 -14.84
N THR A 28 -16.67 -6.18 -16.12
CA THR A 28 -17.17 -7.31 -16.91
C THR A 28 -16.04 -8.03 -17.67
N GLU A 29 -14.77 -7.60 -17.60
CA GLU A 29 -13.67 -8.29 -18.30
C GLU A 29 -12.46 -8.62 -17.40
N SER A 30 -12.62 -9.59 -16.49
CA SER A 30 -11.50 -10.30 -15.87
C SER A 30 -10.43 -10.74 -16.88
N GLU A 31 -10.85 -11.07 -18.12
CA GLU A 31 -9.98 -11.47 -19.22
C GLU A 31 -9.01 -10.35 -19.69
N LYS A 32 -9.46 -9.09 -19.73
CA LYS A 32 -8.60 -7.95 -20.10
C LYS A 32 -7.50 -7.74 -19.07
N LEU A 33 -7.86 -7.74 -17.78
CA LEU A 33 -6.89 -7.59 -16.70
C LEU A 33 -5.90 -8.75 -16.69
N VAL A 34 -6.36 -9.98 -16.89
CA VAL A 34 -5.48 -11.15 -17.03
C VAL A 34 -4.51 -10.95 -18.19
N LYS A 35 -5.00 -10.57 -19.38
CA LYS A 35 -4.17 -10.34 -20.55
C LYS A 35 -3.11 -9.25 -20.34
N LEU A 36 -3.45 -8.17 -19.62
CA LEU A 36 -2.50 -7.09 -19.28
C LEU A 36 -1.42 -7.56 -18.29
N LEU A 37 -1.76 -8.50 -17.42
CA LEU A 37 -0.85 -9.03 -16.40
C LEU A 37 -0.06 -10.26 -16.89
N THR A 38 -0.43 -10.86 -18.03
CA THR A 38 0.28 -12.02 -18.58
C THR A 38 1.74 -11.70 -18.84
N GLY A 39 2.64 -12.52 -18.28
CA GLY A 39 4.08 -12.34 -18.40
C GLY A 39 4.67 -11.26 -17.49
N VAL A 40 3.87 -10.69 -16.56
CA VAL A 40 4.35 -9.85 -15.46
C VAL A 40 4.78 -10.73 -14.29
N ASP A 41 5.94 -10.41 -13.72
CA ASP A 41 6.49 -11.18 -12.60
C ASP A 41 5.99 -10.67 -11.25
N VAL A 42 5.95 -9.35 -11.10
CA VAL A 42 5.58 -8.68 -9.85
C VAL A 42 4.54 -7.60 -10.13
N VAL A 43 3.45 -7.63 -9.37
CA VAL A 43 2.43 -6.57 -9.38
C VAL A 43 2.46 -5.85 -8.04
N ILE A 44 2.53 -4.52 -8.07
CA ILE A 44 2.52 -3.66 -6.89
C ILE A 44 1.27 -2.78 -6.95
N ALA A 45 0.42 -2.87 -5.95
CA ALA A 45 -0.76 -2.02 -5.80
C ALA A 45 -0.44 -0.81 -4.91
N ALA A 46 -0.67 0.39 -5.44
CA ALA A 46 -0.50 1.68 -4.78
C ALA A 46 -1.78 2.52 -4.94
N LEU A 47 -2.91 1.96 -4.51
CA LEU A 47 -4.23 2.59 -4.59
C LEU A 47 -4.45 3.56 -3.42
N GLY A 48 -5.34 4.54 -3.62
CA GLY A 48 -5.75 5.49 -2.59
C GLY A 48 -6.49 4.82 -1.42
N TRP A 49 -6.49 5.48 -0.26
CA TRP A 49 -7.03 4.96 1.00
C TRP A 49 -8.54 4.61 0.96
N THR A 50 -9.31 5.19 0.03
CA THR A 50 -10.74 4.89 -0.15
C THR A 50 -11.03 3.65 -0.99
N ASN A 51 -10.04 3.16 -1.76
CA ASN A 51 -10.24 2.18 -2.84
C ASN A 51 -9.53 0.85 -2.50
N GLN A 52 -9.45 0.49 -1.23
CA GLN A 52 -8.65 -0.67 -0.80
C GLN A 52 -9.26 -2.00 -1.27
N LEU A 53 -10.58 -2.14 -1.24
CA LEU A 53 -11.27 -3.36 -1.65
C LEU A 53 -11.26 -3.58 -3.17
N ASP A 54 -11.00 -2.54 -3.95
CA ASP A 54 -10.85 -2.62 -5.41
C ASP A 54 -9.62 -3.43 -5.84
N GLN A 55 -8.74 -3.77 -4.90
CA GLN A 55 -7.64 -4.71 -5.13
C GLN A 55 -8.12 -6.14 -5.30
N ILE A 56 -9.31 -6.52 -4.82
CA ILE A 56 -9.80 -7.91 -4.86
C ILE A 56 -9.88 -8.43 -6.30
N PRO A 57 -10.54 -7.75 -7.26
CA PRO A 57 -10.51 -8.15 -8.66
C PRO A 57 -9.11 -8.20 -9.27
N LEU A 58 -8.25 -7.23 -8.92
CA LEU A 58 -6.87 -7.17 -9.40
C LEU A 58 -6.04 -8.38 -8.92
N VAL A 59 -6.21 -8.79 -7.67
CA VAL A 59 -5.57 -9.99 -7.10
C VAL A 59 -6.04 -11.25 -7.82
N THR A 60 -7.35 -11.37 -8.09
CA THR A 60 -7.91 -12.49 -8.85
C THR A 60 -7.32 -12.56 -10.25
N ALA A 61 -7.22 -11.43 -10.94
CA ALA A 61 -6.62 -11.35 -12.27
C ALA A 61 -5.11 -11.68 -12.25
N ALA A 62 -4.37 -11.17 -11.25
CA ALA A 62 -2.94 -11.47 -11.08
C ALA A 62 -2.69 -12.97 -10.88
N LYS A 63 -3.56 -13.64 -10.11
CA LYS A 63 -3.50 -15.10 -9.96
C LYS A 63 -3.73 -15.83 -11.29
N ALA A 64 -4.78 -15.46 -12.01
CA ALA A 64 -5.09 -16.08 -13.30
C ALA A 64 -4.01 -15.81 -14.38
N ALA A 65 -3.33 -14.66 -14.32
CA ALA A 65 -2.22 -14.31 -15.21
C ALA A 65 -0.89 -15.00 -14.87
N GLY A 66 -0.79 -15.73 -13.75
CA GLY A 66 0.42 -16.41 -13.32
C GLY A 66 1.49 -15.50 -12.70
N VAL A 67 1.09 -14.37 -12.10
CA VAL A 67 2.01 -13.44 -11.42
C VAL A 67 2.79 -14.15 -10.32
N ARG A 68 4.10 -13.94 -10.28
CA ARG A 68 5.02 -14.62 -9.34
C ARG A 68 5.11 -13.96 -7.97
N ARG A 69 4.68 -12.70 -7.83
CA ARG A 69 4.60 -11.97 -6.57
C ARG A 69 3.61 -10.82 -6.63
N PHE A 70 2.71 -10.74 -5.65
CA PHE A 70 1.79 -9.62 -5.49
C PHE A 70 2.12 -8.83 -4.22
N VAL A 71 2.23 -7.51 -4.36
CA VAL A 71 2.43 -6.57 -3.26
C VAL A 71 1.18 -5.71 -3.15
N PRO A 72 0.26 -5.98 -2.21
CA PRO A 72 -0.91 -5.15 -2.02
C PRO A 72 -0.53 -3.78 -1.46
N CYS A 73 -1.47 -2.84 -1.53
CA CYS A 73 -1.37 -1.55 -0.88
C CYS A 73 -1.41 -1.75 0.64
N GLY A 74 -0.26 -1.96 1.26
CA GLY A 74 -0.05 -1.94 2.70
C GLY A 74 0.31 -0.53 3.14
N PHE A 75 1.60 -0.20 3.03
CA PHE A 75 2.23 1.13 3.19
C PHE A 75 1.64 2.00 4.32
N ILE A 76 1.24 1.37 5.42
CA ILE A 76 0.56 2.00 6.55
C ILE A 76 1.24 1.55 7.86
N THR A 77 0.77 2.12 8.97
CA THR A 77 1.10 1.69 10.33
C THR A 77 0.67 0.25 10.58
N VAL A 78 1.43 -0.43 11.43
CA VAL A 78 1.03 -1.74 11.95
C VAL A 78 -0.15 -1.55 12.91
N ALA A 79 -1.22 -2.29 12.70
CA ALA A 79 -2.37 -2.31 13.58
C ALA A 79 -2.98 -3.72 13.62
N PRO A 80 -3.69 -4.08 14.71
CA PRO A 80 -4.46 -5.32 14.74
C PRO A 80 -5.46 -5.38 13.57
N PRO A 81 -5.74 -6.58 13.05
CA PRO A 81 -6.54 -6.74 11.82
C PRO A 81 -8.02 -6.41 11.99
N LYS A 82 -8.51 -6.20 13.22
CA LYS A 82 -9.91 -5.88 13.54
C LYS A 82 -10.02 -4.96 14.75
N CYS A 83 -11.11 -4.21 14.81
CA CYS A 83 -11.61 -3.41 15.93
C CYS A 83 -10.76 -2.20 16.34
N VAL A 84 -9.62 -1.95 15.68
CA VAL A 84 -8.71 -0.84 16.02
C VAL A 84 -8.67 0.21 14.92
N MET A 85 -8.58 -0.21 13.66
CA MET A 85 -8.42 0.70 12.53
C MET A 85 -9.20 0.18 11.34
N TRP A 86 -10.28 0.88 10.97
CA TRP A 86 -11.12 0.54 9.82
C TRP A 86 -10.33 0.36 8.52
N LEU A 87 -9.35 1.25 8.26
CA LEU A 87 -8.51 1.16 7.08
C LEU A 87 -7.63 -0.10 7.07
N ARG A 88 -7.23 -0.59 8.25
CA ARG A 88 -6.49 -1.83 8.39
C ARG A 88 -7.37 -3.04 8.07
N GLU A 89 -8.62 -3.04 8.54
CA GLU A 89 -9.58 -4.11 8.26
C GLU A 89 -9.75 -4.34 6.76
N GLN A 90 -9.94 -3.26 5.98
CA GLN A 90 -10.06 -3.37 4.52
C GLN A 90 -8.80 -3.95 3.86
N LYS A 91 -7.59 -3.57 4.34
CA LYS A 91 -6.33 -4.14 3.82
C LYS A 91 -6.20 -5.62 4.17
N ASP A 92 -6.58 -6.02 5.39
CA ASP A 92 -6.54 -7.42 5.81
C ASP A 92 -7.56 -8.29 5.05
N GLU A 93 -8.69 -7.75 4.59
CA GLU A 93 -9.58 -8.45 3.65
C GLU A 93 -8.88 -8.82 2.34
N VAL A 94 -8.12 -7.87 1.76
CA VAL A 94 -7.30 -8.11 0.57
C VAL A 94 -6.21 -9.15 0.86
N TYR A 95 -5.54 -9.06 2.01
CA TYR A 95 -4.50 -10.01 2.41
C TYR A 95 -5.05 -11.43 2.53
N ASN A 96 -6.25 -11.57 3.10
CA ASN A 96 -6.93 -12.84 3.21
C ASN A 96 -7.34 -13.40 1.83
N HIS A 97 -7.78 -12.55 0.90
CA HIS A 97 -8.08 -12.96 -0.47
C HIS A 97 -6.83 -13.48 -1.20
N ILE A 98 -5.71 -12.77 -1.09
CA ILE A 98 -4.40 -13.20 -1.64
C ILE A 98 -4.01 -14.59 -1.11
N ARG A 99 -4.15 -14.80 0.20
CA ARG A 99 -3.84 -16.09 0.84
C ARG A 99 -4.77 -17.20 0.36
N LYS A 100 -6.09 -16.95 0.27
CA LYS A 100 -7.08 -17.91 -0.24
C LYS A 100 -6.77 -18.38 -1.65
N LEU A 101 -6.24 -17.50 -2.49
CA LEU A 101 -5.85 -17.81 -3.87
C LEU A 101 -4.47 -18.47 -3.99
N TYR A 102 -3.73 -18.63 -2.89
CA TYR A 102 -2.34 -19.09 -2.89
C TYR A 102 -1.50 -18.31 -3.91
N LEU A 103 -1.72 -16.99 -3.99
CA LEU A 103 -0.92 -16.10 -4.82
C LEU A 103 0.33 -15.72 -4.01
N PRO A 104 1.55 -15.92 -4.53
CA PRO A 104 2.74 -15.58 -3.77
C PRO A 104 2.78 -14.06 -3.53
N TYR A 105 3.17 -13.65 -2.33
CA TYR A 105 2.95 -12.27 -1.87
C TYR A 105 4.11 -11.69 -1.09
N THR A 106 4.11 -10.37 -0.92
CA THR A 106 4.86 -9.69 0.13
C THR A 106 4.02 -8.54 0.67
N PHE A 107 3.68 -8.59 1.96
CA PHE A 107 2.96 -7.49 2.63
C PHE A 107 3.97 -6.52 3.20
N ILE A 108 3.77 -5.22 3.03
CA ILE A 108 4.73 -4.20 3.43
C ILE A 108 4.02 -3.13 4.23
N ASP A 109 4.37 -3.01 5.51
CA ASP A 109 3.98 -1.89 6.37
C ASP A 109 5.18 -0.96 6.54
N VAL A 110 4.91 0.36 6.55
CA VAL A 110 5.97 1.38 6.61
C VAL A 110 5.84 2.36 7.78
N GLY A 111 4.96 2.06 8.73
CA GLY A 111 4.66 3.01 9.79
C GLY A 111 3.83 4.18 9.28
N PHE A 112 3.93 5.32 9.96
CA PHE A 112 3.27 6.56 9.59
C PHE A 112 4.10 7.34 8.58
N TRP A 113 3.47 8.25 7.84
CA TRP A 113 4.17 9.01 6.81
C TRP A 113 4.56 10.38 7.33
N TYR A 114 5.80 10.82 7.06
CA TYR A 114 6.25 12.17 7.40
C TYR A 114 5.31 13.26 6.87
N GLN A 115 4.75 13.05 5.68
CA GLN A 115 3.81 13.97 5.02
C GLN A 115 2.51 14.20 5.80
N PHE A 116 2.14 13.28 6.71
CA PHE A 116 0.96 13.40 7.56
C PHE A 116 1.30 13.77 9.01
N ALA A 117 2.59 13.83 9.36
CA ALA A 117 3.08 14.11 10.71
C ALA A 117 3.48 15.58 10.95
N THR A 118 3.14 16.47 10.02
CA THR A 118 3.53 17.88 10.09
C THR A 118 2.80 18.61 11.22
N PRO A 119 3.50 19.23 12.20
CA PRO A 119 2.84 19.98 13.27
C PRO A 119 2.30 21.30 12.74
N LYS A 120 1.25 21.82 13.37
CA LYS A 120 0.74 23.17 13.08
C LYS A 120 1.67 24.22 13.68
N LEU A 121 2.09 25.18 12.85
CA LEU A 121 2.96 26.28 13.25
C LEU A 121 2.15 27.55 13.58
N ALA A 122 2.62 28.34 14.56
CA ALA A 122 1.96 29.59 14.97
C ALA A 122 1.80 30.62 13.83
N SER A 123 2.63 30.54 12.79
CA SER A 123 2.56 31.46 11.65
C SER A 123 1.36 31.21 10.71
N GLY A 124 0.70 30.05 10.80
CA GLY A 124 -0.40 29.65 9.90
C GLY A 124 0.01 29.40 8.44
N ARG A 125 1.28 29.61 8.08
CA ARG A 125 1.75 29.56 6.67
C ARG A 125 1.65 28.19 6.02
N ILE A 126 1.55 27.13 6.82
CA ILE A 126 1.47 25.74 6.34
C ILE A 126 0.11 25.10 6.61
N ASP A 127 -0.89 25.86 7.05
CA ASP A 127 -2.21 25.32 7.42
C ASP A 127 -2.87 24.57 6.26
N TYR A 128 -2.60 24.96 5.01
CA TYR A 128 -3.06 24.26 3.81
C TYR A 128 -2.50 22.82 3.65
N ALA A 129 -1.38 22.53 4.30
CA ALA A 129 -0.69 21.24 4.25
C ALA A 129 -1.00 20.37 5.49
N ILE A 130 -1.73 20.89 6.47
CA ILE A 130 -2.11 20.14 7.67
C ILE A 130 -3.30 19.24 7.32
N MET A 131 -3.04 17.95 7.19
CA MET A 131 -4.07 16.95 6.88
C MET A 131 -4.82 16.42 8.10
N ASN A 132 -4.27 16.58 9.30
CA ASN A 132 -4.89 16.15 10.55
C ASN A 132 -5.34 17.37 11.38
N PRO A 133 -6.64 17.56 11.64
CA PRO A 133 -7.13 18.61 12.54
C PRO A 133 -6.53 18.56 13.96
N GLY A 134 -6.04 17.39 14.38
CA GLY A 134 -5.35 17.15 15.64
C GLY A 134 -3.82 17.14 15.56
N ALA A 135 -3.20 17.76 14.54
CA ALA A 135 -1.74 17.71 14.32
C ALA A 135 -0.85 18.17 15.51
N ASN A 136 -1.42 18.85 16.51
CA ASN A 136 -0.73 19.27 17.74
C ASN A 136 -1.20 18.53 19.00
N VAL A 137 -1.97 17.44 18.84
CA VAL A 137 -2.50 16.65 19.95
C VAL A 137 -1.75 15.33 20.00
N PHE A 138 -0.98 15.14 21.06
CA PHE A 138 -0.42 13.84 21.40
C PHE A 138 -1.47 13.03 22.17
N VAL A 139 -1.70 11.79 21.75
CA VAL A 139 -2.57 10.86 22.49
C VAL A 139 -1.76 10.24 23.62
N GLY A 140 -2.27 10.28 24.85
CA GLY A 140 -1.56 9.77 26.02
C GLY A 140 -0.55 10.78 26.58
N ASP A 141 0.62 10.30 26.99
CA ASP A 141 1.68 11.10 27.60
C ASP A 141 2.74 11.60 26.59
N GLY A 142 2.60 11.23 25.32
CA GLY A 142 3.53 11.60 24.25
C GLY A 142 4.85 10.82 24.25
N ASN A 143 5.00 9.75 25.04
CA ASN A 143 6.23 8.96 25.08
C ASN A 143 6.18 7.67 24.24
N ALA A 144 5.07 7.43 23.54
CA ALA A 144 4.87 6.23 22.73
C ALA A 144 5.67 6.32 21.42
N SER A 145 6.63 5.40 21.24
CA SER A 145 7.43 5.35 20.02
C SER A 145 6.57 5.08 18.78
N SER A 146 6.73 5.93 17.78
CA SER A 146 6.08 5.89 16.49
C SER A 146 7.11 5.69 15.39
N ALA A 147 6.86 4.72 14.51
CA ALA A 147 7.67 4.52 13.34
C ALA A 147 7.21 5.43 12.21
N ILE A 148 8.15 6.19 11.62
CA ILE A 148 7.85 7.16 10.56
C ILE A 148 8.73 6.87 9.34
N THR A 149 8.13 7.03 8.16
CA THR A 149 8.80 6.88 6.87
C THR A 149 8.44 8.03 5.94
N ASP A 150 9.43 8.54 5.20
CA ASP A 150 9.22 9.55 4.19
C ASP A 150 8.77 8.89 2.89
N LEU A 151 7.76 9.47 2.24
CA LEU A 151 7.23 8.98 0.96
C LEU A 151 8.33 8.70 -0.08
N ARG A 152 9.39 9.51 -0.12
CA ARG A 152 10.51 9.38 -1.07
C ARG A 152 11.33 8.10 -0.82
N ASP A 153 11.29 7.55 0.38
CA ASP A 153 12.01 6.33 0.76
C ASP A 153 11.18 5.06 0.61
N ILE A 154 9.85 5.14 0.66
CA ILE A 154 8.96 3.98 0.48
C ILE A 154 9.31 3.22 -0.81
N GLY A 155 9.44 3.93 -1.94
CA GLY A 155 9.80 3.32 -3.22
C GLY A 155 11.15 2.60 -3.19
N ARG A 156 12.13 3.14 -2.46
CA ARG A 156 13.47 2.53 -2.30
C ARG A 156 13.39 1.25 -1.47
N TYR A 157 12.62 1.26 -0.38
CA TYR A 157 12.38 0.06 0.42
C TYR A 157 11.67 -1.02 -0.39
N VAL A 158 10.57 -0.67 -1.06
CA VAL A 158 9.80 -1.61 -1.89
C VAL A 158 10.70 -2.25 -2.96
N ALA A 159 11.49 -1.46 -3.69
CA ALA A 159 12.39 -1.99 -4.70
C ALA A 159 13.39 -3.02 -4.15
N ARG A 160 13.95 -2.78 -2.95
CA ARG A 160 14.84 -3.75 -2.28
C ARG A 160 14.07 -4.98 -1.81
N ILE A 161 12.91 -4.79 -1.19
CA ILE A 161 12.07 -5.84 -0.62
C ILE A 161 11.62 -6.82 -1.72
N ILE A 162 11.13 -6.33 -2.86
CA ILE A 162 10.58 -7.20 -3.91
C ILE A 162 11.66 -7.97 -4.67
N LEU A 163 12.93 -7.55 -4.62
CA LEU A 163 14.04 -8.25 -5.25
C LEU A 163 14.69 -9.27 -4.32
N ASP A 164 14.46 -9.16 -3.02
CA ASP A 164 14.98 -10.08 -2.03
C ASP A 164 14.15 -11.38 -1.99
N PRO A 165 14.74 -12.57 -2.24
CA PRO A 165 14.00 -13.83 -2.15
C PRO A 165 13.50 -14.14 -0.72
N ARG A 166 14.11 -13.57 0.32
CA ARG A 166 13.75 -13.82 1.74
C ARG A 166 12.40 -13.23 2.12
N THR A 167 11.88 -12.28 1.34
CA THR A 167 10.63 -11.56 1.62
C THR A 167 9.42 -12.20 0.93
N LEU A 168 9.63 -13.26 0.15
CA LEU A 168 8.54 -13.99 -0.50
C LEU A 168 7.67 -14.69 0.54
N ASN A 169 6.36 -14.49 0.44
CA ASN A 169 5.34 -14.95 1.37
C ASN A 169 5.57 -14.46 2.80
N LYS A 170 6.14 -13.25 2.94
CA LYS A 170 6.38 -12.59 4.22
C LYS A 170 5.61 -11.29 4.35
N MET A 171 5.43 -10.89 5.60
CA MET A 171 5.08 -9.54 5.98
C MET A 171 6.37 -8.85 6.42
N VAL A 172 6.67 -7.71 5.83
CA VAL A 172 7.90 -6.95 6.05
C VAL A 172 7.51 -5.59 6.62
N PHE A 173 8.22 -5.19 7.66
CA PHE A 173 8.13 -3.86 8.22
C PHE A 173 9.41 -3.09 7.86
N ALA A 174 9.25 -1.89 7.33
CA ALA A 174 10.36 -0.99 7.03
C ALA A 174 10.06 0.39 7.61
N CYS A 175 11.03 1.04 8.22
CA CYS A 175 10.87 2.42 8.66
C CYS A 175 12.17 3.20 8.47
N ASN A 176 12.07 4.52 8.38
CA ASN A 176 13.26 5.37 8.45
C ASN A 176 13.70 5.49 9.91
N GLU A 177 12.78 5.92 10.78
CA GLU A 177 13.08 6.31 12.14
C GLU A 177 11.98 5.88 13.10
N LEU A 178 12.36 5.70 14.37
CA LEU A 178 11.46 5.56 15.51
C LEU A 178 11.58 6.84 16.34
N LEU A 179 10.48 7.58 16.47
CA LEU A 179 10.42 8.84 17.20
C LEU A 179 9.41 8.73 18.35
N THR A 180 9.62 9.47 19.43
CA THR A 180 8.65 9.64 20.53
C THR A 180 8.06 11.03 20.46
#